data_AF-A0A6L4A3J3-F1
#
_entry.id   AF-A0A6L4A3J3-F1
#
_cell.length_a   1.000
_cell.length_b   1.000
_cell.length_c   1.000
_cell.angle_alpha   90.00
_cell.angle_beta   90.00
_cell.angle_gamma   90.00
#
_symmetry.space_group_name_H-M   'P 1'
#
loop_
_entity.id
_entity.type
_entity.pdbx_description
1 polymer ?
#
loop_
_entity_poly.entity_id
_entity_poly.type
_entity_poly.pdbx_seq_one_letter_code
_entity_poly.pdbx_strand_id
1 'polypeptide(L)'
;MTKSAPPTEEAIPLINRFFPDAKLFFLFNSRRRPFFRGKEGRILKEWTRPTDPAKYQAALHNCGFLTSASIDQAALSPGAQRSLRDLDAVLLPEFFKVDQRAKYYQNVYYRYQWVLAFGAFITGLIATLTLTFSFDKDTLDVGQILAVVTALVAFSSTIISAKDRRQKPQKRWYIWRRTAEELRRLYYLYLTDLMEDDGTGRPREERLQDAVGEIVERGEDDANR
;
A
#
# COMPACT_ATOMS: atom_id res chain seq x y z
N MET A 1 -20.35 35.09 -13.28
CA MET A 1 -19.65 33.79 -13.30
C MET A 1 -18.44 33.91 -14.21
N THR A 2 -17.27 34.21 -13.66
CA THR A 2 -16.01 34.37 -14.40
C THR A 2 -15.31 33.01 -14.51
N LYS A 3 -15.23 32.45 -15.71
CA LYS A 3 -14.38 31.30 -16.03
C LYS A 3 -12.92 31.68 -15.76
N SER A 4 -12.29 31.04 -14.79
CA SER A 4 -10.83 31.14 -14.58
C SER A 4 -10.12 30.60 -15.82
N ALA A 5 -9.27 31.42 -16.44
CA ALA A 5 -8.44 31.00 -17.56
C ALA A 5 -7.49 29.85 -17.13
N PRO A 6 -7.21 28.87 -18.02
CA PRO A 6 -6.19 27.88 -17.74
C PRO A 6 -4.81 28.56 -17.57
N PRO A 7 -3.95 28.05 -16.67
CA PRO A 7 -2.61 28.61 -16.50
C PRO A 7 -1.83 28.55 -17.82
N THR A 8 -1.24 29.69 -18.20
CA THR A 8 -0.46 29.88 -19.42
C THR A 8 0.76 28.95 -19.46
N GLU A 9 1.01 28.38 -20.64
CA GLU A 9 2.02 27.35 -20.95
C GLU A 9 3.48 27.78 -20.63
N GLU A 10 3.72 29.08 -20.41
CA GLU A 10 5.03 29.66 -20.14
C GLU A 10 5.53 29.48 -18.70
N ALA A 11 4.69 29.07 -17.74
CA ALA A 11 5.12 28.83 -16.36
C ALA A 11 5.87 27.50 -16.17
N ILE A 12 5.75 26.57 -17.14
CA ILE A 12 6.31 25.22 -17.09
C ILE A 12 7.84 25.18 -17.29
N PRO A 13 8.48 25.95 -18.20
CA PRO A 13 9.94 25.87 -18.43
C PRO A 13 10.81 26.35 -17.26
N LEU A 14 10.37 27.32 -16.46
CA LEU A 14 11.14 27.82 -15.32
C LEU A 14 11.28 26.78 -14.20
N ILE A 15 10.20 26.05 -13.89
CA ILE A 15 10.22 24.99 -12.87
C ILE A 15 11.12 23.82 -13.32
N ASN A 16 11.07 23.47 -14.61
CA ASN A 16 11.89 22.38 -15.17
C ASN A 16 13.40 22.71 -15.22
N ARG A 17 13.77 24.00 -15.25
CA ARG A 17 15.17 24.46 -15.26
C ARG A 17 15.82 24.38 -13.87
N PHE A 18 15.07 24.67 -12.81
CA PHE A 18 15.58 24.64 -11.43
C PHE A 18 15.36 23.29 -10.75
N PHE A 19 14.39 22.50 -11.20
CA PHE A 19 14.06 21.20 -10.64
C PHE A 19 13.77 20.17 -11.74
N PRO A 20 14.77 19.75 -12.53
CA PRO A 20 14.59 18.74 -13.58
C PRO A 20 13.96 17.43 -13.05
N ASP A 21 14.19 17.12 -11.77
CA ASP A 21 13.63 15.94 -11.10
C ASP A 21 12.25 16.16 -10.47
N ALA A 22 11.72 17.39 -10.44
CA ALA A 22 10.39 17.65 -9.87
C ALA A 22 9.28 16.94 -10.67
N LYS A 23 9.44 16.81 -12.00
CA LYS A 23 8.51 16.03 -12.83
C LYS A 23 8.50 14.55 -12.42
N LEU A 24 9.67 13.97 -12.15
CA LEU A 24 9.79 12.61 -11.63
C LEU A 24 9.16 12.48 -10.24
N PHE A 25 9.37 13.47 -9.36
CA PHE A 25 8.76 13.51 -8.04
C PHE A 25 7.22 13.56 -8.12
N PHE A 26 6.64 14.43 -8.94
CA PHE A 26 5.18 14.52 -9.10
C PHE A 26 4.56 13.29 -9.79
N LEU A 27 5.23 12.74 -10.82
CA LEU A 27 4.76 11.53 -11.52
C LEU A 27 4.83 10.29 -10.62
N PHE A 28 5.95 10.08 -9.90
CA PHE A 28 6.06 8.96 -8.96
C PHE A 28 5.08 9.08 -7.79
N ASN A 29 4.79 10.29 -7.33
CA ASN A 29 3.96 10.52 -6.16
C ASN A 29 2.46 10.53 -6.47
N SER A 30 2.05 10.76 -7.73
CA SER A 30 0.63 10.73 -8.13
C SER A 30 -0.05 9.36 -7.96
N ARG A 31 0.68 8.26 -8.19
CA ARG A 31 0.20 6.88 -7.95
C ARG A 31 0.44 6.38 -6.51
N ARG A 32 1.17 7.15 -5.70
CA ARG A 32 1.58 6.79 -4.33
C ARG A 32 0.99 7.75 -3.29
N ARG A 33 -0.17 8.33 -3.60
CA ARG A 33 -0.88 9.21 -2.66
C ARG A 33 -1.42 8.36 -1.52
N PRO A 34 -1.01 8.60 -0.26
CA PRO A 34 -1.61 7.93 0.87
C PRO A 34 -3.08 8.34 0.96
N PHE A 35 -3.93 7.37 1.28
CA PHE A 35 -5.34 7.61 1.47
C PHE A 35 -5.54 8.33 2.81
N PHE A 36 -5.58 9.67 2.77
CA PHE A 36 -5.73 10.51 3.97
C PHE A 36 -7.18 10.63 4.45
N ARG A 37 -8.18 10.60 3.54
CA ARG A 37 -9.60 10.83 3.88
C ARG A 37 -10.55 9.98 3.04
N GLY A 38 -11.49 9.33 3.72
CA GLY A 38 -12.63 8.58 3.18
C GLY A 38 -13.12 7.53 4.17
N LYS A 39 -14.44 7.30 4.27
CA LYS A 39 -15.01 6.14 5.01
C LYS A 39 -14.47 4.81 4.44
N GLU A 40 -14.13 4.82 3.15
CA GLU A 40 -13.49 3.71 2.42
C GLU A 40 -11.94 3.83 2.38
N GLY A 41 -11.38 4.95 2.85
CA GLY A 41 -9.96 5.28 2.70
C GLY A 41 -9.05 4.76 3.82
N ARG A 42 -9.62 4.29 4.93
CA ARG A 42 -8.84 3.52 5.92
C ARG A 42 -8.78 2.09 5.44
N ILE A 43 -7.71 1.76 4.74
CA ILE A 43 -7.33 0.36 4.53
C ILE A 43 -7.23 -0.28 5.91
N LEU A 44 -8.17 -1.15 6.24
CA LEU A 44 -8.14 -1.89 7.50
C LEU A 44 -6.95 -2.84 7.48
N LYS A 45 -6.33 -3.07 8.64
CA LYS A 45 -5.23 -4.04 8.73
C LYS A 45 -5.74 -5.47 8.50
N GLU A 46 -6.96 -5.73 8.95
CA GLU A 46 -7.63 -7.03 8.82
C GLU A 46 -8.51 -7.03 7.59
N TRP A 47 -8.48 -8.14 6.87
CA TRP A 47 -9.35 -8.36 5.72
C TRP A 47 -10.69 -8.89 6.18
N THR A 48 -11.77 -8.31 5.66
CA THR A 48 -13.13 -8.80 5.81
C THR A 48 -13.65 -9.21 4.43
N ARG A 49 -14.12 -10.46 4.31
CA ARG A 49 -14.70 -10.94 3.05
C ARG A 49 -15.91 -10.08 2.68
N PRO A 50 -15.97 -9.52 1.45
CA PRO A 50 -17.15 -8.82 1.00
C PRO A 50 -18.37 -9.76 1.03
N THR A 51 -19.47 -9.31 1.63
CA THR A 51 -20.74 -10.06 1.64
C THR A 51 -21.37 -10.15 0.24
N ASP A 52 -21.12 -9.14 -0.59
CA ASP A 52 -21.59 -9.07 -1.96
C ASP A 52 -20.71 -9.95 -2.87
N PRO A 53 -21.26 -11.00 -3.50
CA PRO A 53 -20.51 -11.89 -4.38
C PRO A 53 -19.92 -11.16 -5.59
N ALA A 54 -20.59 -10.13 -6.12
CA ALA A 54 -20.07 -9.38 -7.26
C ALA A 54 -18.78 -8.61 -6.90
N LYS A 55 -18.73 -8.02 -5.70
CA LYS A 55 -17.52 -7.37 -5.17
C LYS A 55 -16.40 -8.37 -4.93
N TYR A 56 -16.71 -9.56 -4.45
CA TYR A 56 -15.72 -10.61 -4.26
C TYR A 56 -15.13 -11.07 -5.61
N GLN A 57 -15.97 -11.31 -6.62
CA GLN A 57 -15.52 -11.67 -7.98
C GLN A 57 -14.68 -10.55 -8.61
N ALA A 58 -15.07 -9.29 -8.44
CA ALA A 58 -14.27 -8.15 -8.89
C ALA A 58 -12.91 -8.08 -8.18
N ALA A 59 -12.86 -8.39 -6.88
CA ALA A 59 -11.60 -8.45 -6.12
C ALA A 59 -10.69 -9.59 -6.63
N LEU A 60 -11.25 -10.78 -6.91
CA LEU A 60 -10.53 -11.90 -7.51
C LEU A 60 -9.93 -11.49 -8.86
N HIS A 61 -10.75 -10.93 -9.75
CA HIS A 61 -10.34 -10.44 -11.06
C HIS A 61 -9.21 -9.40 -10.96
N ASN A 62 -9.35 -8.41 -10.07
CA ASN A 62 -8.33 -7.36 -9.87
C ASN A 62 -7.00 -7.91 -9.31
N CYS A 63 -7.04 -9.05 -8.63
CA CYS A 63 -5.85 -9.74 -8.13
C CYS A 63 -5.26 -10.75 -9.13
N GLY A 64 -5.90 -10.90 -10.30
CA GLY A 64 -5.51 -11.80 -11.39
C GLY A 64 -6.06 -13.22 -11.26
N PHE A 65 -6.89 -13.53 -10.27
CA PHE A 65 -7.43 -14.89 -10.09
C PHE A 65 -8.57 -15.18 -11.06
N LEU A 66 -8.82 -16.47 -11.29
CA LEU A 66 -9.96 -16.90 -12.08
C LEU A 66 -11.27 -16.57 -11.36
N THR A 67 -12.23 -16.09 -12.13
CA THR A 67 -13.59 -15.76 -11.69
C THR A 67 -14.60 -16.74 -12.27
N SER A 68 -15.78 -16.82 -11.66
CA SER A 68 -16.88 -17.63 -12.20
C SER A 68 -17.31 -17.20 -13.60
N ALA A 69 -17.09 -15.93 -13.98
CA ALA A 69 -17.37 -15.43 -15.31
C ALA A 69 -16.30 -15.84 -16.34
N SER A 70 -15.07 -16.13 -15.91
CA SER A 70 -13.96 -16.49 -16.78
C SER A 70 -13.85 -17.99 -17.07
N ILE A 71 -14.54 -18.84 -16.30
CA ILE A 71 -14.51 -20.29 -16.48
C ILE A 71 -15.93 -20.82 -16.68
N ASP A 72 -16.13 -21.58 -17.75
CA ASP A 72 -17.32 -22.40 -17.89
C ASP A 72 -17.27 -23.57 -16.90
N GLN A 73 -17.97 -23.44 -15.76
CA GLN A 73 -17.97 -24.46 -14.72
C GLN A 73 -18.54 -25.79 -15.19
N ALA A 74 -19.44 -25.79 -16.18
CA ALA A 74 -20.03 -27.02 -16.73
C ALA A 74 -19.02 -27.83 -17.54
N ALA A 75 -18.00 -27.17 -18.11
CA ALA A 75 -16.93 -27.81 -18.88
C ALA A 75 -15.80 -28.35 -17.99
N LEU A 76 -15.75 -28.00 -16.70
CA LEU A 76 -14.71 -28.47 -15.78
C LEU A 76 -14.94 -29.90 -15.31
N SER A 77 -13.85 -30.67 -15.20
CA SER A 77 -13.91 -31.99 -14.56
C SER A 77 -14.31 -31.87 -13.07
N PRO A 78 -14.96 -32.90 -12.48
CA PRO A 78 -15.31 -32.90 -11.06
C PRO A 78 -14.12 -32.66 -10.12
N GLY A 79 -12.93 -33.15 -10.51
CA GLY A 79 -11.68 -32.91 -9.80
C GLY A 79 -11.28 -31.44 -9.80
N ALA A 80 -11.33 -30.78 -10.97
CA ALA A 80 -11.03 -29.35 -11.08
C ALA A 80 -12.01 -28.48 -10.28
N GLN A 81 -13.30 -28.83 -10.28
CA GLN A 81 -14.29 -28.14 -9.45
C GLN A 81 -14.03 -28.32 -7.94
N ARG A 82 -13.54 -29.49 -7.51
CA ARG A 82 -13.11 -29.70 -6.12
C ARG A 82 -11.89 -28.83 -5.80
N SER A 83 -10.85 -28.88 -6.62
CA SER A 83 -9.64 -28.06 -6.46
C SER A 83 -9.93 -26.56 -6.40
N LEU A 84 -10.85 -26.04 -7.22
CA LEU A 84 -11.26 -24.63 -7.15
C LEU A 84 -11.97 -24.30 -5.83
N ARG A 85 -12.76 -25.22 -5.27
CA ARG A 85 -13.38 -25.04 -3.95
C ARG A 85 -12.34 -25.07 -2.83
N ASP A 86 -11.37 -25.98 -2.91
CA ASP A 86 -10.29 -26.09 -1.93
C ASP A 86 -9.44 -24.80 -1.93
N LEU A 87 -9.14 -24.26 -3.12
CA LEU A 87 -8.46 -22.97 -3.27
C LEU A 87 -9.27 -21.79 -2.68
N ASP A 88 -10.59 -21.73 -2.89
CA ASP A 88 -11.45 -20.68 -2.32
C ASP A 88 -11.62 -20.81 -0.80
N ALA A 89 -11.58 -22.03 -0.27
CA ALA A 89 -11.72 -22.29 1.15
C ALA A 89 -10.43 -22.02 1.94
N VAL A 90 -9.28 -22.45 1.40
CA VAL A 90 -8.00 -22.46 2.13
C VAL A 90 -7.10 -21.30 1.72
N LEU A 91 -6.76 -21.21 0.43
CA LEU A 91 -5.69 -20.32 -0.05
C LEU A 91 -6.17 -18.87 -0.20
N LEU A 92 -7.31 -18.64 -0.84
CA LEU A 92 -7.78 -17.30 -1.17
C LEU A 92 -8.02 -16.41 0.06
N PRO A 93 -8.63 -16.89 1.16
CA PRO A 93 -8.80 -16.08 2.37
C PRO A 93 -7.45 -15.61 2.95
N GLU A 94 -6.46 -16.49 3.01
CA GLU A 94 -5.12 -16.15 3.51
C GLU A 94 -4.40 -15.19 2.57
N PHE A 95 -4.50 -15.40 1.25
CA PHE A 95 -3.98 -14.46 0.27
C PHE A 95 -4.53 -13.04 0.50
N PHE A 96 -5.85 -12.90 0.65
CA PHE A 96 -6.47 -11.58 0.82
C PHE A 96 -6.09 -10.93 2.16
N LYS A 97 -5.98 -11.70 3.25
CA LYS A 97 -5.46 -11.20 4.53
C LYS A 97 -4.05 -10.64 4.38
N VAL A 98 -3.17 -11.37 3.72
CA VAL A 98 -1.77 -10.98 3.49
C VAL A 98 -1.67 -9.76 2.55
N ASP A 99 -2.40 -9.75 1.43
CA ASP A 99 -2.43 -8.62 0.50
C ASP A 99 -2.99 -7.34 1.16
N GLN A 100 -4.02 -7.48 2.01
CA GLN A 100 -4.58 -6.37 2.79
C GLN A 100 -3.56 -5.82 3.78
N ARG A 101 -2.81 -6.68 4.49
CA ARG A 101 -1.70 -6.26 5.38
C ARG A 101 -0.62 -5.52 4.59
N ALA A 102 -0.26 -6.00 3.40
CA ALA A 102 0.71 -5.34 2.53
C ALA A 102 0.23 -3.92 2.16
N LYS A 103 -1.01 -3.78 1.67
CA LYS A 103 -1.63 -2.49 1.34
C LYS A 103 -1.69 -1.55 2.52
N TYR A 104 -2.01 -2.06 3.72
CA TYR A 104 -2.02 -1.28 4.95
C TYR A 104 -0.64 -0.68 5.25
N TYR A 105 0.40 -1.51 5.28
CA TYR A 105 1.77 -1.04 5.58
C TYR A 105 2.32 -0.12 4.50
N GLN A 106 1.97 -0.35 3.23
CA GLN A 106 2.28 0.56 2.13
C GLN A 106 1.69 1.95 2.38
N ASN A 107 0.40 2.03 2.75
CA ASN A 107 -0.27 3.29 3.03
C ASN A 107 0.32 3.99 4.27
N VAL A 108 0.66 3.23 5.32
CA VAL A 108 1.34 3.77 6.52
C VAL A 108 2.69 4.38 6.17
N TYR A 109 3.49 3.69 5.37
CA TYR A 109 4.78 4.18 4.89
C TYR A 109 4.64 5.49 4.11
N TYR A 110 3.77 5.52 3.09
CA TYR A 110 3.55 6.74 2.32
C TYR A 110 3.03 7.89 3.16
N ARG A 111 2.16 7.62 4.14
CA ARG A 111 1.70 8.64 5.06
C ARG A 111 2.85 9.26 5.85
N TYR A 112 3.82 8.48 6.33
CA TYR A 112 4.99 9.02 7.03
C TYR A 112 5.88 9.83 6.10
N GLN A 113 6.15 9.34 4.88
CA GLN A 113 6.91 10.09 3.89
C GLN A 113 6.28 11.43 3.55
N TRP A 114 4.97 11.47 3.38
CA TRP A 114 4.26 12.72 3.08
C TRP A 114 4.32 13.72 4.23
N VAL A 115 4.14 13.29 5.48
CA VAL A 115 4.25 14.21 6.62
C VAL A 115 5.66 14.77 6.76
N LEU A 116 6.69 13.93 6.56
CA LEU A 116 8.08 14.39 6.59
C LEU A 116 8.40 15.35 5.43
N ALA A 117 7.92 15.05 4.22
CA ALA A 117 8.09 15.92 3.05
C ALA A 117 7.40 17.28 3.24
N PHE A 118 6.16 17.29 3.74
CA PHE A 118 5.47 18.54 4.08
C PHE A 118 6.15 19.29 5.22
N GLY A 119 6.64 18.59 6.24
CA GLY A 119 7.39 19.19 7.33
C GLY A 119 8.65 19.90 6.83
N ALA A 120 9.48 19.22 6.02
CA ALA A 120 10.67 19.81 5.42
C ALA A 120 10.34 21.02 4.54
N PHE A 121 9.27 20.94 3.74
CA PHE A 121 8.79 22.04 2.92
C PHE A 121 8.39 23.27 3.75
N ILE A 122 7.59 23.07 4.81
CA ILE A 122 7.17 24.17 5.72
C ILE A 122 8.40 24.79 6.39
N THR A 123 9.34 23.99 6.89
CA THR A 123 10.58 24.48 7.49
C THR A 123 11.39 25.32 6.50
N GLY A 124 11.50 24.87 5.23
CA GLY A 124 12.18 25.64 4.18
C GLY A 124 11.49 26.97 3.88
N LEU A 125 10.15 27.00 3.83
CA LEU A 125 9.40 28.25 3.68
C LEU A 125 9.65 29.20 4.85
N ILE A 126 9.59 28.70 6.08
CA ILE A 126 9.83 29.50 7.29
C ILE A 126 11.25 30.08 7.26
N ALA A 127 12.27 29.27 6.97
CA ALA A 127 13.65 29.73 6.88
C ALA A 127 13.82 30.83 5.83
N THR A 128 13.17 30.69 4.66
CA THR A 128 13.20 31.70 3.59
C THR A 128 12.54 33.01 4.03
N LEU A 129 11.38 32.93 4.69
CA LEU A 129 10.68 34.10 5.22
C LEU A 129 11.54 34.81 6.28
N THR A 130 12.14 34.06 7.21
CA THR A 130 13.04 34.62 8.23
C THR A 130 14.25 35.33 7.64
N LEU A 131 14.84 34.80 6.56
CA LEU A 131 15.98 35.44 5.90
C LEU A 131 15.59 36.68 5.10
N THR A 132 14.40 36.67 4.48
CA THR A 132 13.96 37.74 3.57
C THR A 132 13.44 38.95 4.33
N PHE A 133 12.68 38.70 5.41
CA PHE A 133 12.10 39.75 6.23
C PHE A 133 12.98 39.91 7.48
N SER A 134 13.85 40.92 7.48
CA SER A 134 14.53 41.36 8.70
C SER A 134 13.47 41.96 9.62
N PHE A 135 12.91 41.14 10.51
CA PHE A 135 11.84 41.55 11.41
C PHE A 135 12.38 42.52 12.47
N ASP A 136 11.79 43.71 12.51
CA ASP A 136 12.16 44.79 13.42
C ASP A 136 11.65 44.50 14.85
N LYS A 137 12.38 44.94 15.89
CA LYS A 137 12.24 44.43 17.28
C LYS A 137 10.97 44.84 18.04
N ASP A 138 10.16 45.77 17.52
CA ASP A 138 9.15 46.49 18.32
C ASP A 138 7.70 45.96 18.22
N THR A 139 7.46 44.87 17.48
CA THR A 139 6.14 44.18 17.45
C THR A 139 6.30 42.70 17.78
N LEU A 140 5.23 42.03 18.21
CA LEU A 140 5.18 40.58 18.46
C LEU A 140 5.99 39.86 17.39
N ASP A 141 7.21 39.47 17.77
CA ASP A 141 8.29 39.20 16.82
C ASP A 141 7.85 38.02 15.96
N VAL A 142 7.57 38.29 14.69
CA VAL A 142 7.16 37.26 13.72
C VAL A 142 8.19 36.12 13.73
N GLY A 143 9.45 36.42 14.04
CA GLY A 143 10.50 35.44 14.30
C GLY A 143 10.16 34.44 15.43
N GLN A 144 9.57 34.89 16.54
CA GLN A 144 9.14 34.01 17.63
C GLN A 144 8.01 33.07 17.19
N ILE A 145 7.03 33.57 16.44
CA ILE A 145 5.94 32.72 15.92
C ILE A 145 6.52 31.67 14.97
N LEU A 146 7.38 32.08 14.04
CA LEU A 146 8.06 31.19 13.10
C LEU A 146 8.94 30.15 13.82
N ALA A 147 9.61 30.54 14.90
CA ALA A 147 10.40 29.63 15.74
C ALA A 147 9.51 28.58 16.43
N VAL A 148 8.36 28.98 17.00
CA VAL A 148 7.39 28.05 17.60
C VAL A 148 6.85 27.07 16.56
N VAL A 149 6.45 27.55 15.39
CA VAL A 149 5.96 26.67 14.31
C VAL A 149 7.06 25.69 13.87
N THR A 150 8.29 26.16 13.72
CA THR A 150 9.44 25.31 13.36
C THR A 150 9.68 24.23 14.42
N ALA A 151 9.62 24.59 15.71
CA ALA A 151 9.75 23.63 16.81
C ALA A 151 8.65 22.57 16.79
N LEU A 152 7.39 22.95 16.51
CA LEU A 152 6.27 22.01 16.39
C LEU A 152 6.46 21.03 15.22
N VAL A 153 6.94 21.52 14.07
CA VAL A 153 7.25 20.68 12.90
C VAL A 153 8.39 19.72 13.21
N ALA A 154 9.46 20.18 13.86
CA ALA A 154 10.58 19.34 14.27
C ALA A 154 10.16 18.26 15.28
N PHE A 155 9.36 18.62 16.29
CA PHE A 155 8.80 17.68 17.26
C PHE A 155 7.93 16.61 16.59
N SER A 156 7.01 17.04 15.72
CA SER A 156 6.13 16.12 14.96
C SER A 156 6.93 15.17 14.07
N SER A 157 7.95 15.69 13.37
CA SER A 157 8.84 14.90 12.53
C SER A 157 9.63 13.86 13.34
N THR A 158 10.05 14.23 14.56
CA THR A 158 10.74 13.32 15.49
C THR A 158 9.84 12.19 15.95
N ILE A 159 8.60 12.49 16.36
CA ILE A 159 7.60 11.45 16.75
C ILE A 159 7.34 10.49 15.59
N ILE A 160 7.14 11.01 14.38
CA ILE A 160 6.86 10.19 13.20
C ILE A 160 8.05 9.34 12.83
N SER A 161 9.26 9.90 12.87
CA SER A 161 10.50 9.15 12.63
C SER A 161 10.69 8.03 13.66
N ALA A 162 10.41 8.30 14.94
CA ALA A 162 10.46 7.28 15.98
C ALA A 162 9.43 6.16 15.73
N LYS A 163 8.22 6.52 15.29
CA LYS A 163 7.17 5.56 14.94
C LYS A 163 7.53 4.72 13.71
N ASP A 164 8.12 5.34 12.69
CA ASP A 164 8.61 4.66 11.48
C ASP A 164 9.70 3.64 11.83
N ARG A 165 10.68 4.02 12.66
CA ARG A 165 11.73 3.09 13.15
C ARG A 165 11.17 1.92 13.93
N ARG A 166 10.15 2.14 14.77
CA ARG A 166 9.51 1.08 15.57
C ARG A 166 8.67 0.13 14.71
N GLN A 167 7.91 0.67 13.76
CA GLN A 167 6.99 -0.14 12.94
C GLN A 167 7.65 -0.77 11.71
N LYS A 168 8.76 -0.20 11.23
CA LYS A 168 9.46 -0.58 10.00
C LYS A 168 8.48 -0.85 8.83
N PRO A 169 7.56 0.09 8.51
CA PRO A 169 6.44 -0.18 7.60
C PRO A 169 6.90 -0.56 6.18
N GLN A 170 8.03 -0.02 5.71
CA GLN A 170 8.61 -0.41 4.42
C GLN A 170 9.05 -1.88 4.41
N LYS A 171 9.75 -2.34 5.46
CA LYS A 171 10.17 -3.74 5.60
C LYS A 171 8.94 -4.66 5.65
N ARG A 172 7.96 -4.33 6.49
CA ARG A 172 6.73 -5.11 6.61
C ARG A 172 5.96 -5.17 5.30
N TRP A 173 5.81 -4.04 4.60
CA TRP A 173 5.18 -4.00 3.28
C TRP A 173 5.86 -4.96 2.30
N TYR A 174 7.20 -4.93 2.22
CA TYR A 174 7.95 -5.80 1.31
C TYR A 174 7.73 -7.28 1.61
N ILE A 175 7.82 -7.66 2.90
CA ILE A 175 7.63 -9.05 3.33
C ILE A 175 6.22 -9.52 2.99
N TRP A 176 5.19 -8.78 3.39
CA TRP A 176 3.80 -9.16 3.11
C TRP A 176 3.50 -9.18 1.62
N ARG A 177 4.10 -8.28 0.83
CA ARG A 177 3.94 -8.31 -0.62
C ARG A 177 4.56 -9.56 -1.22
N ARG A 178 5.77 -9.93 -0.78
CA ARG A 178 6.43 -11.17 -1.21
C ARG A 178 5.59 -12.39 -0.83
N THR A 179 5.10 -12.48 0.40
CA THR A 179 4.23 -13.58 0.84
C THR A 179 2.96 -13.67 -0.01
N ALA A 180 2.33 -12.54 -0.36
CA ALA A 180 1.18 -12.53 -1.27
C ALA A 180 1.53 -13.08 -2.66
N GLU A 181 2.70 -12.74 -3.21
CA GLU A 181 3.17 -13.29 -4.49
C GLU A 181 3.48 -14.79 -4.40
N GLU A 182 4.05 -15.27 -3.28
CA GLU A 182 4.29 -16.70 -3.04
C GLU A 182 2.96 -17.48 -2.99
N LEU A 183 1.94 -16.97 -2.31
CA LEU A 183 0.59 -17.56 -2.32
C LEU A 183 -0.06 -17.51 -3.70
N ARG A 184 0.11 -16.41 -4.46
CA ARG A 184 -0.38 -16.31 -5.85
C ARG A 184 0.31 -17.34 -6.75
N ARG A 185 1.63 -17.53 -6.59
CA ARG A 185 2.36 -18.57 -7.30
C ARG A 185 1.83 -19.95 -6.94
N LEU A 186 1.60 -20.23 -5.65
CA LEU A 186 1.04 -21.50 -5.19
C LEU A 186 -0.34 -21.75 -5.78
N TYR A 187 -1.20 -20.73 -5.88
CA TYR A 187 -2.50 -20.82 -6.57
C TYR A 187 -2.35 -21.32 -8.01
N TYR A 188 -1.48 -20.71 -8.80
CA TYR A 188 -1.29 -21.13 -10.19
C TYR A 188 -0.61 -22.49 -10.30
N LEU A 189 0.36 -22.80 -9.44
CA LEU A 189 0.97 -24.12 -9.39
C LEU A 189 -0.09 -25.19 -9.11
N TYR A 190 -0.98 -24.95 -8.14
CA TYR A 190 -2.06 -25.88 -7.81
C TYR A 190 -3.08 -26.02 -8.96
N LEU A 191 -3.33 -24.96 -9.73
CA LEU A 191 -4.14 -25.02 -10.94
C LEU A 191 -3.45 -25.76 -12.09
N THR A 192 -2.14 -25.60 -12.27
CA THR A 192 -1.41 -26.32 -13.32
C THR A 192 -1.20 -27.78 -12.96
N ASP A 193 -1.00 -28.05 -11.67
CA ASP A 193 -0.81 -29.38 -11.08
C ASP A 193 -2.16 -30.10 -10.85
N LEU A 194 -3.15 -29.80 -11.69
CA LEU A 194 -4.43 -30.51 -11.72
C LEU A 194 -4.28 -31.98 -12.19
N MET A 195 -3.06 -32.47 -12.42
CA MET A 195 -2.81 -33.71 -13.16
C MET A 195 -2.09 -34.85 -12.44
N GLU A 196 -1.45 -34.67 -11.27
CA GLU A 196 -0.74 -35.79 -10.63
C GLU A 196 -1.21 -36.05 -9.19
N ASP A 197 -2.09 -37.04 -9.05
CA ASP A 197 -2.38 -37.66 -7.75
C ASP A 197 -1.13 -38.45 -7.35
N ASP A 198 -0.38 -37.95 -6.37
CA ASP A 198 0.97 -38.42 -6.03
C ASP A 198 1.01 -39.80 -5.34
N GLY A 199 -0.15 -40.47 -5.23
CA GLY A 199 -0.26 -41.80 -4.63
C GLY A 199 0.08 -41.85 -3.14
N THR A 200 0.34 -40.70 -2.49
CA THR A 200 0.74 -40.62 -1.07
C THR A 200 -0.40 -40.84 -0.10
N GLY A 201 -1.64 -40.96 -0.60
CA GLY A 201 -2.84 -41.23 0.20
C GLY A 201 -3.30 -40.07 1.10
N ARG A 202 -2.55 -38.98 1.19
CA ARG A 202 -2.97 -37.78 1.93
C ARG A 202 -3.95 -36.95 1.11
N PRO A 203 -5.04 -36.44 1.72
CA PRO A 203 -5.94 -35.51 1.04
C PRO A 203 -5.16 -34.33 0.47
N ARG A 204 -5.35 -34.02 -0.80
CA ARG A 204 -4.75 -32.86 -1.50
C ARG A 204 -4.99 -31.53 -0.77
N GLU A 205 -6.12 -31.43 -0.09
CA GLU A 205 -6.49 -30.28 0.75
C GLU A 205 -5.52 -30.09 1.91
N GLU A 206 -5.10 -31.16 2.59
CA GLU A 206 -4.18 -31.11 3.73
C GLU A 206 -2.81 -30.56 3.29
N ARG A 207 -2.29 -31.04 2.15
CA ARG A 207 -1.04 -30.52 1.56
C ARG A 207 -1.13 -29.03 1.22
N LEU A 208 -2.29 -28.57 0.73
CA LEU A 208 -2.52 -27.15 0.45
C LEU A 208 -2.56 -26.34 1.76
N GLN A 209 -3.22 -26.85 2.79
CA GLN A 209 -3.28 -26.21 4.11
C GLN A 209 -1.88 -26.08 4.72
N ASP A 210 -1.08 -27.15 4.69
CA ASP A 210 0.31 -27.14 5.19
C ASP A 210 1.17 -26.12 4.44
N ALA A 211 1.13 -26.13 3.10
CA ALA A 211 1.91 -25.21 2.28
C ALA A 211 1.51 -23.74 2.49
N VAL A 212 0.20 -23.47 2.62
CA VAL A 212 -0.30 -22.12 2.93
C VAL A 212 0.16 -21.70 4.33
N GLY A 213 0.04 -22.59 5.32
CA GLY A 213 0.47 -22.37 6.70
C GLY A 213 1.95 -22.01 6.79
N GLU A 214 2.82 -22.80 6.15
CA GLU A 214 4.26 -22.56 6.13
C GLU A 214 4.62 -21.21 5.49
N ILE A 215 4.00 -20.85 4.37
CA ILE A 215 4.24 -19.57 3.69
C ILE A 215 3.83 -18.39 4.58
N VAL A 216 2.68 -18.49 5.25
CA VAL A 216 2.15 -17.43 6.12
C VAL A 216 2.99 -17.29 7.38
N GLU A 217 3.30 -18.39 8.07
CA GLU A 217 4.12 -18.41 9.29
C GLU A 217 5.51 -17.82 9.04
N ARG A 218 6.18 -18.25 7.96
CA ARG A 218 7.48 -17.68 7.55
C ARG A 218 7.37 -16.18 7.28
N GLY A 219 6.29 -15.73 6.64
CA GLY A 219 6.01 -14.31 6.42
C GLY A 219 5.81 -13.53 7.73
N GLU A 220 5.16 -14.14 8.73
CA GLU A 220 4.95 -13.56 10.06
C GLU A 220 6.26 -13.43 10.84
N ASP A 221 7.06 -14.49 10.86
CA ASP A 221 8.37 -14.51 11.50
C ASP A 221 9.30 -13.45 10.93
N ASP A 222 9.40 -13.38 9.60
CA ASP A 222 10.23 -12.38 8.92
C ASP A 222 9.77 -10.95 9.20
N ALA A 223 8.45 -10.73 9.33
CA ALA A 223 7.87 -9.43 9.64
C ALA A 223 8.09 -9.00 11.11
N ASN A 224 8.33 -9.95 12.01
CA ASN A 224 8.55 -9.72 13.44
C ASN A 224 10.03 -9.55 13.81
N ARG A 225 10.97 -10.07 13.01
CA ARG A 225 12.41 -9.78 13.10
C ARG A 225 12.72 -8.30 12.80
#